data_AF-A0AAV2NBC9-F1
#
_entry.id   AF-A0AAV2NBC9-F1
#
_cell.length_a   1.000
_cell.length_b   1.000
_cell.length_c   1.000
_cell.angle_alpha   90.00
_cell.angle_beta   90.00
_cell.angle_gamma   90.00
#
_symmetry.space_group_name_H-M   'P 1'
#
loop_
_entity.id
_entity.type
_entity.pdbx_description
1 polymer ?
#
loop_
_entity_poly.entity_id
_entity_poly.type
_entity_poly.pdbx_seq_one_letter_code
_entity_poly.pdbx_strand_id
1 'polypeptide(L)'
;MEHIPNDSEASKGSDNEIDNEIDSLIDEYDSFDDDDSEHENCEYCCANRINVSINTATLKDVRDVLYNLREYFNKFEIDVGSCPPLTARPYNFDFNGLSGLNILEQDFPMEKMTNITPLDESDPVRPIRLHTKYKFFTEDRPGMVLEMYARGRKTNQSIITLMQSILHRRFPYKMGLGGILIVKGGQLLQYNPKFTCEATYHHIKCDSEITCSGAIVNDPVQILGHHDGLLMTTNRYMFDIHSEHGNGFFVNDITPKETEYYGIFNVADTVCRW
;
A
#
# COMPACT_ATOMS: atom_id res chain seq x y z
N MET A 1 -36.49 22.54 -51.40
CA MET A 1 -36.03 22.46 -50.00
C MET A 1 -36.10 21.00 -49.62
N GLU A 2 -35.02 20.28 -49.93
CA GLU A 2 -34.86 18.87 -49.62
C GLU A 2 -34.04 18.80 -48.32
N HIS A 3 -34.59 18.12 -47.32
CA HIS A 3 -34.00 17.99 -46.00
C HIS A 3 -32.94 16.88 -46.03
N ILE A 4 -31.69 17.28 -45.79
CA ILE A 4 -30.55 16.40 -45.54
C ILE A 4 -30.61 15.95 -44.07
N PRO A 5 -30.59 14.64 -43.74
CA PRO A 5 -30.48 14.18 -42.37
C PRO A 5 -29.04 14.26 -41.85
N ASN A 6 -28.89 14.64 -40.58
CA ASN A 6 -27.62 14.65 -39.83
C ASN A 6 -27.18 13.23 -39.47
N ASP A 7 -25.97 12.84 -39.86
CA ASP A 7 -25.27 11.67 -39.35
C ASP A 7 -24.51 12.05 -38.06
N SER A 8 -24.98 11.56 -36.92
CA SER A 8 -24.21 11.55 -35.67
C SER A 8 -24.58 10.36 -34.78
N GLU A 9 -24.42 9.13 -35.27
CA GLU A 9 -24.49 7.92 -34.42
C GLU A 9 -23.54 6.83 -34.94
N ALA A 10 -22.36 6.69 -34.33
CA ALA A 10 -21.59 5.44 -34.31
C ALA A 10 -20.39 5.54 -33.34
N SER A 11 -20.60 5.16 -32.08
CA SER A 11 -19.70 4.30 -31.27
C SER A 11 -20.04 4.43 -29.78
N LYS A 12 -21.03 3.69 -29.30
CA LYS A 12 -21.19 3.35 -27.89
C LYS A 12 -21.52 1.87 -27.81
N GLY A 13 -20.53 1.06 -27.44
CA GLY A 13 -20.69 -0.37 -27.35
C GLY A 13 -19.36 -1.04 -27.01
N SER A 14 -18.97 -0.94 -25.73
CA SER A 14 -18.11 -1.95 -25.07
C SER A 14 -17.89 -1.68 -23.57
N ASP A 15 -18.18 -0.50 -23.05
CA ASP A 15 -17.66 -0.12 -21.71
C ASP A 15 -18.63 -0.42 -20.54
N ASN A 16 -19.83 -0.94 -20.81
CA ASN A 16 -20.88 -1.09 -19.78
C ASN A 16 -21.08 -2.51 -19.22
N GLU A 17 -20.32 -3.52 -19.67
CA GLU A 17 -20.51 -4.90 -19.16
C GLU A 17 -19.65 -5.24 -17.93
N ILE A 18 -18.57 -4.50 -17.67
CA ILE A 18 -17.66 -4.78 -16.54
C ILE A 18 -18.12 -4.06 -15.26
N ASP A 19 -18.75 -2.89 -15.39
CA ASP A 19 -19.22 -2.10 -14.24
C ASP A 19 -20.43 -2.74 -13.55
N ASN A 20 -21.27 -3.47 -14.30
CA ASN A 20 -22.48 -4.12 -13.76
C ASN A 20 -22.19 -5.37 -12.91
N GLU A 21 -21.01 -5.96 -13.02
CA GLU A 21 -20.61 -7.14 -12.23
C GLU A 21 -20.10 -6.74 -10.82
N ILE A 22 -19.76 -5.46 -10.63
CA ILE A 22 -19.28 -4.90 -9.36
C ILE A 22 -20.46 -4.47 -8.48
N ASP A 23 -21.50 -3.87 -9.06
CA ASP A 23 -22.68 -3.41 -8.30
C ASP A 23 -23.47 -4.60 -7.72
N SER A 24 -23.48 -5.76 -8.36
CA SER A 24 -24.16 -6.96 -7.84
C SER A 24 -23.47 -7.63 -6.64
N LEU A 25 -22.22 -7.28 -6.34
CA LEU A 25 -21.47 -7.85 -5.20
C LEU A 25 -21.61 -7.02 -3.92
N ILE A 26 -22.18 -5.82 -4.01
CA ILE A 26 -22.38 -4.91 -2.87
C ILE A 26 -23.68 -5.27 -2.12
N ASP A 27 -24.70 -5.77 -2.82
CA ASP A 27 -26.02 -6.06 -2.24
C ASP A 27 -26.10 -7.40 -1.47
N GLU A 28 -25.12 -8.28 -1.60
CA GLU A 28 -25.15 -9.62 -0.98
C GLU A 28 -24.51 -9.67 0.43
N TYR A 29 -24.06 -8.53 0.96
CA TYR A 29 -23.35 -8.46 2.25
C TYR A 29 -24.11 -7.80 3.41
N ASP A 30 -25.41 -7.50 3.24
CA ASP A 30 -26.23 -6.77 4.22
C ASP A 30 -27.23 -7.63 5.01
N SER A 31 -26.99 -8.94 5.15
CA SER A 31 -27.79 -9.78 6.05
C SER A 31 -26.94 -10.76 6.85
N PHE A 32 -26.45 -10.32 8.00
CA PHE A 32 -26.13 -11.21 9.11
C PHE A 32 -26.90 -10.74 10.34
N ASP A 33 -27.87 -11.55 10.73
CA ASP A 33 -28.76 -11.38 11.88
C ASP A 33 -27.96 -11.43 13.19
N ASP A 34 -28.16 -10.41 14.03
CA ASP A 34 -27.76 -10.39 15.44
C ASP A 34 -28.68 -11.33 16.24
N ASP A 35 -28.12 -12.40 16.79
CA ASP A 35 -28.79 -13.19 17.83
C ASP A 35 -27.92 -13.18 19.10
N ASP A 36 -28.14 -12.15 19.92
CA ASP A 36 -27.60 -12.00 21.27
C ASP A 36 -28.29 -12.98 22.22
N SER A 37 -27.56 -13.99 22.69
CA SER A 37 -27.91 -14.69 23.94
C SER A 37 -26.69 -14.95 24.82
N GLU A 38 -26.57 -14.06 25.80
CA GLU A 38 -26.19 -14.30 27.20
C GLU A 38 -25.06 -15.30 27.49
N HIS A 39 -23.85 -14.75 27.68
CA HIS A 39 -23.02 -15.14 28.83
C HIS A 39 -22.31 -13.91 29.40
N GLU A 40 -22.93 -13.34 30.44
CA GLU A 40 -22.30 -12.37 31.32
C GLU A 40 -21.03 -12.95 31.96
N ASN A 41 -20.08 -12.02 32.16
CA ASN A 41 -19.11 -11.98 33.26
C ASN A 41 -17.65 -12.34 32.92
N CYS A 42 -16.99 -11.44 32.18
CA CYS A 42 -15.79 -10.75 32.70
C CYS A 42 -15.42 -9.54 31.81
N GLU A 43 -15.95 -8.36 32.14
CA GLU A 43 -15.70 -7.08 31.44
C GLU A 43 -14.26 -6.54 31.65
N TYR A 44 -13.36 -7.33 32.25
CA TYR A 44 -11.95 -6.97 32.49
C TYR A 44 -10.94 -8.04 32.05
N CYS A 45 -11.38 -9.14 31.42
CA CYS A 45 -10.52 -10.23 30.92
C CYS A 45 -10.62 -10.49 29.41
N CYS A 46 -11.19 -9.58 28.61
CA CYS A 46 -10.92 -9.55 27.17
C CYS A 46 -9.48 -9.05 26.95
N ALA A 47 -8.51 -9.86 27.35
CA ALA A 47 -7.12 -9.70 26.98
C ALA A 47 -7.06 -9.59 25.44
N ASN A 48 -6.51 -8.48 24.94
CA ASN A 48 -6.23 -8.21 23.53
C ASN A 48 -5.80 -9.51 22.82
N ARG A 49 -6.70 -10.15 22.07
CA ARG A 49 -6.36 -11.37 21.32
C ARG A 49 -5.61 -10.94 20.07
N ILE A 50 -4.28 -10.96 20.16
CA ILE A 50 -3.42 -10.78 19.00
C ILE A 50 -3.67 -11.96 18.06
N ASN A 51 -4.17 -11.68 16.86
CA ASN A 51 -4.28 -12.68 15.82
C ASN A 51 -2.97 -12.71 15.03
N VAL A 52 -2.28 -13.86 15.04
CA VAL A 52 -0.97 -14.04 14.43
C VAL A 52 -1.12 -14.97 13.23
N SER A 53 -0.80 -14.46 12.04
CA SER A 53 -0.74 -15.23 10.80
C SER A 53 0.71 -15.39 10.38
N ILE A 54 1.17 -16.64 10.25
CA ILE A 54 2.49 -16.94 9.70
C ILE A 54 2.38 -16.94 8.18
N ASN A 55 3.24 -16.15 7.54
CA ASN A 55 3.29 -16.08 6.09
C ASN A 55 4.22 -17.16 5.54
N THR A 56 3.73 -17.90 4.56
CA THR A 56 4.51 -18.95 3.89
C THR A 56 5.00 -18.54 2.51
N ALA A 57 4.59 -17.37 2.01
CA ALA A 57 5.01 -16.88 0.69
C ALA A 57 6.50 -16.50 0.71
N THR A 58 7.26 -17.03 -0.23
CA THR A 58 8.66 -16.65 -0.43
C THR A 58 8.78 -15.39 -1.29
N LEU A 59 9.96 -14.77 -1.30
CA LEU A 59 10.28 -13.69 -2.24
C LEU A 59 10.02 -14.08 -3.71
N LYS A 60 10.27 -15.34 -4.09
CA LYS A 60 10.03 -15.81 -5.45
C LYS A 60 8.54 -15.92 -5.76
N ASP A 61 7.75 -16.45 -4.82
CA ASP A 61 6.29 -16.55 -4.99
C ASP A 61 5.67 -15.17 -5.17
N VAL A 62 6.09 -14.21 -4.35
CA VAL A 62 5.62 -12.82 -4.43
C VAL A 62 6.10 -12.15 -5.73
N ARG A 63 7.35 -12.36 -6.14
CA ARG A 63 7.86 -11.86 -7.43
C ARG A 63 7.00 -12.33 -8.59
N ASP A 64 6.72 -13.63 -8.65
CA ASP A 64 5.99 -14.24 -9.76
C ASP A 64 4.53 -13.75 -9.80
N VAL A 65 3.93 -13.54 -8.64
CA VAL A 65 2.60 -12.92 -8.52
C VAL A 65 2.62 -11.45 -8.96
N LEU A 66 3.55 -10.65 -8.45
CA LEU A 66 3.66 -9.22 -8.76
C LEU A 66 4.17 -8.94 -10.18
N TYR A 67 4.73 -9.93 -10.88
CA TYR A 67 5.05 -9.83 -12.30
C TYR A 67 3.83 -9.46 -13.17
N ASN A 68 2.61 -9.65 -12.67
CA ASN A 68 1.38 -9.21 -13.32
C ASN A 68 1.21 -7.68 -13.39
N LEU A 69 1.99 -6.91 -12.61
CA LEU A 69 2.01 -5.44 -12.73
C LEU A 69 2.40 -4.96 -14.12
N ARG A 70 3.16 -5.76 -14.89
CA ARG A 70 3.61 -5.41 -16.25
C ARG A 70 2.47 -4.99 -17.20
N GLU A 71 1.24 -5.46 -16.95
CA GLU A 71 0.07 -5.11 -17.75
C GLU A 71 -0.32 -3.63 -17.61
N TYR A 72 0.00 -3.03 -16.44
CA TYR A 72 -0.39 -1.68 -16.06
C TYR A 72 0.69 -0.61 -16.30
N PHE A 73 1.86 -1.01 -16.81
CA PHE A 73 2.98 -0.10 -17.08
C PHE A 73 3.55 -0.30 -18.49
N ASN A 74 4.17 0.74 -19.06
CA ASN A 74 4.87 0.65 -20.34
C ASN A 74 6.18 -0.13 -20.22
N LYS A 75 6.88 0.07 -19.10
CA LYS A 75 8.09 -0.68 -18.76
C LYS A 75 7.98 -1.17 -17.32
N PHE A 76 8.25 -2.45 -17.11
CA PHE A 76 8.17 -3.10 -15.81
C PHE A 76 9.21 -4.20 -15.70
N GLU A 77 9.94 -4.21 -14.59
CA GLU A 77 10.94 -5.22 -14.25
C GLU A 77 10.78 -5.54 -12.75
N ILE A 78 10.90 -6.81 -12.39
CA ILE A 78 10.92 -7.25 -10.99
C ILE A 78 11.80 -8.48 -10.85
N ASP A 79 12.66 -8.51 -9.84
CA ASP A 79 13.45 -9.68 -9.51
C ASP A 79 13.77 -9.76 -8.01
N VAL A 80 14.41 -10.85 -7.60
CA VAL A 80 14.95 -11.03 -6.25
C VAL A 80 16.43 -10.69 -6.26
N GLY A 81 16.81 -9.58 -5.63
CA GLY A 81 18.16 -9.03 -5.61
C GLY A 81 18.72 -8.89 -4.20
N SER A 82 20.01 -8.55 -4.11
CA SER A 82 20.64 -8.21 -2.83
C SER A 82 20.27 -6.80 -2.43
N CYS A 83 19.78 -6.62 -1.21
CA CYS A 83 19.37 -5.31 -0.70
C CYS A 83 20.53 -4.31 -0.77
N PRO A 84 20.35 -3.15 -1.44
CA PRO A 84 21.36 -2.11 -1.43
C PRO A 84 21.49 -1.51 -0.03
N PRO A 85 22.64 -0.87 0.30
CA PRO A 85 22.81 -0.21 1.58
C PRO A 85 21.83 0.97 1.71
N LEU A 86 20.86 0.83 2.61
CA LEU A 86 19.78 1.80 2.80
C LEU A 86 20.21 3.05 3.58
N THR A 87 21.44 3.05 4.11
CA THR A 87 22.06 4.22 4.72
C THR A 87 22.57 5.24 3.69
N ALA A 88 22.75 4.83 2.44
CA ALA A 88 23.20 5.71 1.37
C ALA A 88 22.02 6.43 0.69
N ARG A 89 22.34 7.50 -0.06
CA ARG A 89 21.38 8.11 -0.99
C ARG A 89 20.92 7.07 -2.02
N PRO A 90 19.65 7.12 -2.47
CA PRO A 90 18.63 8.12 -2.14
C PRO A 90 17.79 7.81 -0.88
N TYR A 91 18.05 6.69 -0.21
CA TYR A 91 17.21 6.20 0.89
C TYR A 91 17.45 6.97 2.20
N ASN A 92 18.72 7.17 2.59
CA ASN A 92 19.15 7.91 3.78
C ASN A 92 18.51 7.42 5.11
N PHE A 93 18.26 6.12 5.25
CA PHE A 93 17.78 5.54 6.52
C PHE A 93 18.92 5.32 7.52
N ASP A 94 18.58 5.07 8.79
CA ASP A 94 19.52 4.73 9.86
C ASP A 94 19.74 3.21 10.01
N PHE A 95 19.19 2.41 9.09
CA PHE A 95 19.30 0.97 9.02
C PHE A 95 19.90 0.48 7.70
N ASN A 96 20.48 -0.74 7.70
CA ASN A 96 21.31 -1.23 6.60
C ASN A 96 20.56 -2.05 5.56
N GLY A 97 19.40 -2.64 5.90
CA GLY A 97 18.65 -3.50 4.99
C GLY A 97 17.26 -3.82 5.50
N LEU A 98 16.49 -4.57 4.71
CA LEU A 98 15.11 -4.96 5.01
C LEU A 98 14.98 -6.47 5.26
N SER A 99 16.04 -7.15 5.73
CA SER A 99 16.06 -8.60 5.94
C SER A 99 16.28 -8.99 7.39
N GLY A 100 16.06 -10.27 7.69
CA GLY A 100 16.02 -10.82 9.03
C GLY A 100 14.61 -11.31 9.34
N LEU A 101 14.24 -11.31 10.63
CA LEU A 101 12.86 -11.52 11.04
C LEU A 101 12.01 -10.29 10.68
N ASN A 102 11.01 -10.50 9.83
CA ASN A 102 10.12 -9.45 9.35
C ASN A 102 8.72 -9.62 9.94
N ILE A 103 8.22 -8.60 10.63
CA ILE A 103 6.90 -8.61 11.27
C ILE A 103 6.08 -7.45 10.73
N LEU A 104 4.85 -7.72 10.30
CA LEU A 104 3.88 -6.70 9.94
C LEU A 104 2.79 -6.63 10.99
N GLU A 105 2.67 -5.50 11.68
CA GLU A 105 1.58 -5.23 12.62
C GLU A 105 0.46 -4.44 11.97
N GLN A 106 -0.79 -4.82 12.22
CA GLN A 106 -2.01 -4.17 11.73
C GLN A 106 -2.78 -3.52 12.86
N ASP A 107 -3.51 -2.46 12.53
CA ASP A 107 -4.37 -1.72 13.46
C ASP A 107 -3.60 -1.25 14.71
N PHE A 108 -2.34 -0.83 14.53
CA PHE A 108 -1.53 -0.35 15.64
C PHE A 108 -2.26 0.84 16.32
N PRO A 109 -2.66 0.71 17.60
CA PRO A 109 -3.53 1.70 18.23
C PRO A 109 -2.81 3.05 18.30
N MET A 110 -3.40 4.07 17.67
CA MET A 110 -2.86 5.44 17.66
C MET A 110 -2.64 5.99 19.07
N GLU A 111 -3.41 5.54 20.06
CA GLU A 111 -3.29 5.93 21.47
C GLU A 111 -1.98 5.44 22.13
N LYS A 112 -1.35 4.37 21.62
CA LYS A 112 -0.02 3.94 22.08
C LYS A 112 1.12 4.78 21.49
N MET A 113 0.86 5.63 20.50
CA MET A 113 1.87 6.44 19.81
C MET A 113 2.45 7.55 20.70
N THR A 114 1.71 8.01 21.72
CA THR A 114 2.15 9.03 22.69
C THR A 114 3.00 8.46 23.84
N ASN A 115 3.01 7.14 24.02
CA ASN A 115 3.66 6.47 25.15
C ASN A 115 4.75 5.46 24.75
N ILE A 116 5.26 5.49 23.49
CA ILE A 116 6.45 4.71 23.13
C ILE A 116 7.67 5.40 23.75
N THR A 117 7.89 5.12 25.03
CA THR A 117 9.23 5.04 25.62
C THR A 117 10.07 4.17 24.67
N PRO A 118 11.35 4.47 24.43
CA PRO A 118 12.21 3.60 23.63
C PRO A 118 12.03 2.18 24.13
N LEU A 119 11.54 1.28 23.27
CA LEU A 119 11.59 -0.14 23.56
C LEU A 119 13.05 -0.43 23.90
N ASP A 120 13.22 -1.07 25.05
CA ASP A 120 14.46 -1.49 25.66
C ASP A 120 15.58 -1.70 24.61
N GLU A 121 16.74 -1.05 24.79
CA GLU A 121 17.89 -1.16 23.87
C GLU A 121 18.39 -2.62 23.70
N SER A 122 17.87 -3.55 24.49
CA SER A 122 18.12 -4.99 24.39
C SER A 122 17.24 -5.74 23.38
N ASP A 123 16.21 -5.13 22.78
CA ASP A 123 15.36 -5.77 21.76
C ASP A 123 15.95 -5.58 20.34
N PRO A 124 16.37 -6.65 19.65
CA PRO A 124 17.12 -6.56 18.38
C PRO A 124 16.30 -6.10 17.17
N VAL A 125 14.98 -5.95 17.29
CA VAL A 125 14.10 -5.55 16.18
C VAL A 125 13.83 -4.05 16.23
N ARG A 126 14.33 -3.31 15.23
CA ARG A 126 14.07 -1.87 15.13
C ARG A 126 12.81 -1.62 14.31
N PRO A 127 11.89 -0.77 14.79
CA PRO A 127 10.76 -0.36 13.97
C PRO A 127 11.24 0.55 12.84
N ILE A 128 10.90 0.21 11.60
CA ILE A 128 10.67 1.26 10.61
C ILE A 128 9.40 1.99 11.09
N ARG A 129 9.56 3.20 11.64
CA ARG A 129 8.45 3.99 12.18
C ARG A 129 7.60 4.50 11.02
N LEU A 130 6.68 3.66 10.57
CA LEU A 130 5.64 4.00 9.61
C LEU A 130 4.48 4.66 10.37
N HIS A 131 4.07 5.87 9.98
CA HIS A 131 2.97 6.63 10.58
C HIS A 131 1.60 6.16 10.05
N THR A 132 1.48 4.88 9.74
CA THR A 132 0.31 4.28 9.11
C THR A 132 -0.34 3.29 10.08
N LYS A 133 -1.57 2.82 9.79
CA LYS A 133 -2.19 1.73 10.56
C LYS A 133 -1.38 0.43 10.54
N TYR A 134 -0.41 0.34 9.63
CA TYR A 134 0.47 -0.81 9.50
C TYR A 134 1.92 -0.41 9.79
N LYS A 135 2.60 -1.28 10.51
CA LYS A 135 4.03 -1.13 10.77
C LYS A 135 4.76 -2.37 10.30
N PHE A 136 5.87 -2.16 9.63
CA PHE A 136 6.75 -3.21 9.20
C PHE A 136 8.04 -3.12 10.01
N PHE A 137 8.32 -4.18 10.75
CA PHE A 137 9.48 -4.31 11.61
C PHE A 137 10.44 -5.31 10.98
N THR A 138 11.72 -5.04 11.08
CA THR A 138 12.77 -5.90 10.56
C THR A 138 14.00 -5.83 11.48
N GLU A 139 14.89 -6.82 11.38
CA GLU A 139 16.16 -6.82 12.12
C GLU A 139 17.25 -5.97 11.45
N ASP A 140 16.89 -5.19 10.43
CA ASP A 140 17.76 -4.27 9.70
C ASP A 140 18.96 -4.94 9.03
N ARG A 141 18.87 -6.25 8.74
CA ARG A 141 20.00 -7.00 8.18
C ARG A 141 20.06 -6.85 6.67
N PRO A 142 21.28 -6.86 6.08
CA PRO A 142 21.44 -7.11 4.66
C PRO A 142 20.87 -8.48 4.29
N GLY A 143 20.34 -8.62 3.08
CA GLY A 143 19.79 -9.88 2.60
C GLY A 143 19.08 -9.72 1.27
N MET A 144 18.34 -10.75 0.87
CA MET A 144 17.61 -10.75 -0.39
C MET A 144 16.28 -9.99 -0.24
N VAL A 145 15.92 -9.23 -1.26
CA VAL A 145 14.71 -8.41 -1.33
C VAL A 145 14.10 -8.49 -2.72
N LEU A 146 12.85 -8.10 -2.84
CA LEU A 146 12.22 -7.81 -4.12
C LEU A 146 12.67 -6.45 -4.60
N GLU A 147 13.25 -6.41 -5.80
CA GLU A 147 13.61 -5.18 -6.50
C GLU A 147 12.68 -5.01 -7.68
N MET A 148 12.05 -3.84 -7.78
CA MET A 148 11.05 -3.55 -8.80
C MET A 148 11.36 -2.23 -9.47
N TYR A 149 11.21 -2.18 -10.79
CA TYR A 149 11.21 -0.96 -11.58
C TYR A 149 9.93 -0.86 -12.40
N ALA A 150 9.29 0.30 -12.40
CA ALA A 150 8.11 0.53 -13.22
C ALA A 150 8.08 1.96 -13.78
N ARG A 151 7.63 2.12 -15.03
CA ARG A 151 7.47 3.42 -15.68
C ARG A 151 6.30 3.42 -16.65
N GLY A 152 5.63 4.57 -16.76
CA GLY A 152 4.60 4.79 -17.77
C GLY A 152 3.30 4.08 -17.39
N ARG A 153 2.72 4.45 -16.25
CA ARG A 153 1.49 3.86 -15.73
C ARG A 153 0.33 4.08 -16.70
N LYS A 154 -0.54 3.06 -16.84
CA LYS A 154 -1.65 3.01 -17.81
C LYS A 154 -3.05 3.06 -17.16
N THR A 155 -3.12 3.19 -15.84
CA THR A 155 -4.37 3.15 -15.05
C THR A 155 -4.54 4.43 -14.25
N ASN A 156 -5.66 4.58 -13.56
CA ASN A 156 -5.91 5.61 -12.54
C ASN A 156 -5.65 5.14 -11.10
N GLN A 157 -5.39 3.85 -10.88
CA GLN A 157 -4.99 3.29 -9.59
C GLN A 157 -3.51 3.56 -9.30
N SER A 158 -3.13 3.67 -8.03
CA SER A 158 -1.72 3.82 -7.65
C SER A 158 -0.99 2.49 -7.76
N ILE A 159 0.35 2.53 -7.86
CA ILE A 159 1.17 1.32 -7.86
C ILE A 159 0.95 0.47 -6.60
N ILE A 160 0.72 1.12 -5.45
CA ILE A 160 0.45 0.47 -4.17
C ILE A 160 -0.91 -0.26 -4.22
N THR A 161 -1.95 0.39 -4.75
CA THR A 161 -3.27 -0.22 -4.93
C THR A 161 -3.24 -1.40 -5.90
N LEU A 162 -2.45 -1.30 -6.97
CA LEU A 162 -2.27 -2.38 -7.95
C LEU A 162 -1.55 -3.59 -7.31
N MET A 163 -0.47 -3.35 -6.56
CA MET A 163 0.23 -4.40 -5.79
C MET A 163 -0.73 -5.09 -4.84
N GLN A 164 -1.46 -4.32 -4.03
CA GLN A 164 -2.45 -4.85 -3.09
C GLN A 164 -3.49 -5.72 -3.79
N SER A 165 -4.09 -5.23 -4.87
CA SER A 165 -5.11 -5.95 -5.64
C SER A 165 -4.61 -7.28 -6.17
N ILE A 166 -3.39 -7.30 -6.72
CA ILE A 166 -2.78 -8.50 -7.28
C ILE A 166 -2.51 -9.53 -6.18
N LEU A 167 -1.97 -9.09 -5.04
CA LEU A 167 -1.69 -9.97 -3.90
C LEU A 167 -2.98 -10.56 -3.33
N HIS A 168 -4.03 -9.73 -3.16
CA HIS A 168 -5.34 -10.15 -2.65
C HIS A 168 -5.95 -11.25 -3.52
N ARG A 169 -5.89 -11.11 -4.84
CA ARG A 169 -6.45 -12.09 -5.79
C ARG A 169 -5.67 -13.41 -5.85
N ARG A 170 -4.39 -13.41 -5.47
CA ARG A 170 -3.49 -14.56 -5.68
C ARG A 170 -3.15 -15.33 -4.41
N PHE A 171 -3.10 -14.66 -3.26
CA PHE A 171 -2.83 -15.30 -1.99
C PHE A 171 -4.13 -15.42 -1.17
N PRO A 172 -4.65 -16.65 -0.96
CA PRO A 172 -5.90 -16.87 -0.22
C PRO A 172 -5.73 -16.75 1.30
N TYR A 173 -4.48 -16.67 1.78
CA TYR A 173 -4.13 -16.48 3.18
C TYR A 173 -3.58 -15.08 3.41
N LYS A 174 -3.61 -14.63 4.67
CA LYS A 174 -3.11 -13.32 5.06
C LYS A 174 -1.60 -13.22 4.86
N MET A 175 -1.16 -12.18 4.16
CA MET A 175 0.25 -11.91 3.93
C MET A 175 0.53 -10.40 3.90
N GLY A 176 1.80 -10.06 4.11
CA GLY A 176 2.27 -8.69 4.24
C GLY A 176 3.58 -8.46 3.51
N LEU A 177 3.71 -7.28 2.89
CA LEU A 177 4.98 -6.74 2.42
C LEU A 177 5.28 -5.47 3.18
N GLY A 178 6.56 -5.20 3.41
CA GLY A 178 7.04 -3.89 3.80
C GLY A 178 8.17 -3.46 2.91
N GLY A 179 8.37 -2.16 2.79
CA GLY A 179 9.47 -1.68 1.98
C GLY A 179 9.45 -0.21 1.68
N ILE A 180 10.27 0.11 0.68
CA ILE A 180 10.61 1.45 0.24
C ILE A 180 10.21 1.58 -1.23
N LEU A 181 9.61 2.70 -1.58
CA LEU A 181 9.27 3.09 -2.93
C LEU A 181 9.92 4.44 -3.22
N ILE A 182 10.85 4.49 -4.15
CA ILE A 182 11.39 5.74 -4.68
C ILE A 182 10.56 6.15 -5.88
N VAL A 183 10.13 7.40 -5.88
CA VAL A 183 9.43 8.05 -6.99
C VAL A 183 10.37 9.07 -7.62
N LYS A 184 10.54 9.00 -8.94
CA LYS A 184 11.42 9.90 -9.69
C LYS A 184 10.74 10.41 -10.95
N GLY A 185 10.88 11.70 -11.21
CA GLY A 185 10.30 12.35 -12.39
C GLY A 185 8.80 12.61 -12.26
N GLY A 186 8.34 13.67 -12.92
CA GLY A 186 6.94 14.06 -12.89
C GLY A 186 6.51 14.64 -11.54
N GLN A 187 5.28 14.35 -11.13
CA GLN A 187 4.64 14.86 -9.93
C GLN A 187 3.82 13.78 -9.21
N LEU A 188 3.71 13.89 -7.90
CA LEU A 188 2.87 13.03 -7.06
C LEU A 188 1.90 13.84 -6.20
N LEU A 189 0.82 13.18 -5.78
CA LEU A 189 -0.17 13.69 -4.85
C LEU A 189 0.18 13.20 -3.43
N GLN A 190 0.42 14.15 -2.54
CA GLN A 190 0.60 13.94 -1.11
C GLN A 190 -0.69 14.23 -0.37
N TYR A 191 -1.04 13.39 0.59
CA TYR A 191 -2.10 13.58 1.56
C TYR A 191 -1.51 13.92 2.94
N ASN A 192 -1.98 15.01 3.53
CA ASN A 192 -1.62 15.43 4.88
C ASN A 192 -2.89 15.44 5.74
N PRO A 193 -3.05 14.50 6.70
CA PRO A 193 -4.17 14.55 7.62
C PRO A 193 -3.98 15.73 8.56
N LYS A 194 -5.02 16.55 8.73
CA LYS A 194 -5.07 17.55 9.79
C LYS A 194 -5.94 17.04 10.93
N PHE A 195 -5.50 17.30 12.16
CA PHE A 195 -6.28 17.03 13.37
C PHE A 195 -7.62 17.80 13.42
N THR A 196 -7.78 18.84 12.58
CA THR A 196 -8.91 19.78 12.58
C THR A 196 -9.96 19.49 11.50
N CYS A 197 -10.15 18.22 11.12
CA CYS A 197 -11.20 17.68 10.24
C CYS A 197 -11.04 17.85 8.72
N GLU A 198 -10.26 18.81 8.21
CA GLU A 198 -10.02 18.93 6.75
C GLU A 198 -8.62 18.48 6.36
N ALA A 199 -8.53 17.35 5.67
CA ALA A 199 -7.28 16.91 5.09
C ALA A 199 -6.83 17.83 3.94
N THR A 200 -5.52 17.96 3.76
CA THR A 200 -4.94 18.74 2.66
C THR A 200 -4.19 17.86 1.69
N TYR A 201 -4.32 18.21 0.40
CA TYR A 201 -3.64 17.56 -0.70
C TYR A 201 -2.64 18.52 -1.34
N HIS A 202 -1.45 18.02 -1.63
CA HIS A 202 -0.39 18.81 -2.26
C HIS A 202 0.20 18.06 -3.44
N HIS A 203 0.49 18.78 -4.51
CA HIS A 203 1.24 18.25 -5.64
C HIS A 203 2.73 18.48 -5.34
N ILE A 204 3.53 17.41 -5.35
CA ILE A 204 4.98 17.47 -5.16
C ILE A 204 5.65 17.17 -6.51
N LYS A 205 6.53 18.06 -6.95
CA LYS A 205 7.41 17.80 -8.09
C LYS A 205 8.52 16.85 -7.68
N CYS A 206 8.71 15.80 -8.48
CA CYS A 206 9.74 14.79 -8.27
C CYS A 206 10.98 15.12 -9.12
N ASP A 207 11.46 16.36 -9.03
CA ASP A 207 12.68 16.82 -9.73
C ASP A 207 13.93 16.09 -9.20
N SER A 208 13.89 15.71 -7.92
CA SER A 208 14.79 14.77 -7.25
C SER A 208 14.07 13.47 -6.88
N GLU A 209 14.81 12.44 -6.46
CA GLU A 209 14.21 11.23 -5.91
C GLU A 209 13.40 11.54 -4.63
N ILE A 210 12.14 11.13 -4.62
CA ILE A 210 11.28 11.14 -3.43
C ILE A 210 11.24 9.73 -2.85
N THR A 211 11.67 9.57 -1.61
CA THR A 211 11.67 8.28 -0.92
C THR A 211 10.38 8.13 -0.14
N CYS A 212 9.65 7.05 -0.38
CA CYS A 212 8.44 6.69 0.36
C CYS A 212 8.67 5.35 1.08
N SER A 213 8.12 5.16 2.28
CA SER A 213 8.18 3.87 2.98
C SER A 213 6.81 3.45 3.49
N GLY A 214 6.51 2.15 3.49
CA GLY A 214 5.19 1.68 3.89
C GLY A 214 5.08 0.18 3.94
N ALA A 215 3.86 -0.28 4.20
CA ALA A 215 3.50 -1.68 4.24
C ALA A 215 2.23 -1.94 3.42
N ILE A 216 2.16 -3.13 2.83
CA ILE A 216 1.04 -3.60 2.00
C ILE A 216 0.57 -4.92 2.57
N VAL A 217 -0.74 -5.05 2.73
CA VAL A 217 -1.38 -6.31 3.14
C VAL A 217 -2.36 -6.69 2.07
N ASN A 218 -2.49 -7.98 1.78
CA ASN A 218 -3.41 -8.51 0.77
C ASN A 218 -4.90 -8.47 1.18
N ASP A 219 -5.34 -7.43 1.89
CA ASP A 219 -6.76 -7.20 2.13
C ASP A 219 -7.45 -6.69 0.86
N PRO A 220 -8.78 -6.84 0.77
CA PRO A 220 -9.57 -6.20 -0.28
C PRO A 220 -9.25 -4.70 -0.37
N VAL A 221 -9.07 -4.23 -1.61
CA VAL A 221 -8.95 -2.79 -1.87
C VAL A 221 -10.30 -2.14 -1.60
N GLN A 222 -10.29 -1.13 -0.73
CA GLN A 222 -11.47 -0.29 -0.48
C GLN A 222 -11.21 1.09 -1.07
N ILE A 223 -12.02 1.45 -2.07
CA ILE A 223 -12.00 2.76 -2.74
C ILE A 223 -12.92 3.68 -1.95
N LEU A 224 -12.39 4.81 -1.47
CA LEU A 224 -13.13 5.81 -0.70
C LEU A 224 -13.71 6.91 -1.61
N GLY A 225 -13.10 7.13 -2.77
CA GLY A 225 -13.55 8.15 -3.70
C GLY A 225 -12.51 8.47 -4.76
N HIS A 226 -12.63 9.67 -5.33
CA HIS A 226 -11.78 10.16 -6.40
C HIS A 226 -11.23 11.55 -6.07
N HIS A 227 -9.96 11.80 -6.39
CA HIS A 227 -9.33 13.12 -6.34
C HIS A 227 -8.50 13.32 -7.60
N ASP A 228 -8.73 14.41 -8.35
CA ASP A 228 -8.07 14.68 -9.64
C ASP A 228 -8.18 13.51 -10.66
N GLY A 229 -9.31 12.78 -10.65
CA GLY A 229 -9.52 11.61 -11.51
C GLY A 229 -8.76 10.35 -11.07
N LEU A 230 -8.07 10.39 -9.91
CA LEU A 230 -7.32 9.29 -9.33
C LEU A 230 -8.16 8.61 -8.26
N LEU A 231 -8.07 7.28 -8.23
CA LEU A 231 -8.74 6.47 -7.21
C LEU A 231 -8.03 6.62 -5.87
N MET A 232 -8.79 7.00 -4.85
CA MET A 232 -8.32 7.08 -3.48
C MET A 232 -8.75 5.84 -2.71
N THR A 233 -7.78 5.11 -2.16
CA THR A 233 -8.05 3.99 -1.26
C THR A 233 -8.08 4.44 0.20
N THR A 234 -8.68 3.65 1.08
CA THR A 234 -8.67 3.93 2.52
C THR A 234 -7.25 4.25 3.03
N ASN A 235 -7.13 5.12 4.05
CA ASN A 235 -5.87 5.53 4.71
C ASN A 235 -5.03 4.38 5.31
N ARG A 236 -5.38 3.14 5.01
CA ARG A 236 -4.77 1.92 5.49
C ARG A 236 -3.38 1.73 4.89
N TYR A 237 -3.20 1.80 3.58
CA TYR A 237 -1.93 1.43 2.92
C TYR A 237 -1.10 2.61 2.42
N MET A 238 -1.21 3.75 3.12
CA MET A 238 -0.51 4.96 2.75
C MET A 238 1.00 4.80 2.99
N PHE A 239 1.85 5.21 2.05
CA PHE A 239 3.30 5.21 2.25
C PHE A 239 3.75 6.59 2.74
N ASP A 240 4.52 6.63 3.82
CA ASP A 240 5.11 7.86 4.34
C ASP A 240 6.12 8.43 3.35
N ILE A 241 5.97 9.70 3.00
CA ILE A 241 6.90 10.45 2.16
C ILE A 241 8.00 11.03 3.05
N HIS A 242 9.24 10.69 2.71
CA HIS A 242 10.47 11.24 3.28
C HIS A 242 11.11 12.16 2.23
N SER A 243 10.82 13.45 2.32
CA SER A 243 11.36 14.45 1.39
C SER A 243 11.63 15.78 2.06
N GLU A 244 12.46 16.61 1.43
CA GLU A 244 12.69 18.01 1.84
C GLU A 244 11.41 18.86 1.75
N HIS A 245 10.40 18.40 0.99
CA HIS A 245 9.12 19.08 0.82
C HIS A 245 8.12 18.83 1.97
N GLY A 246 8.51 18.05 2.98
CA GLY A 246 7.74 17.82 4.19
C GLY A 246 7.20 16.39 4.32
N ASN A 247 6.59 16.12 5.46
CA ASN A 247 6.05 14.81 5.83
C ASN A 247 4.58 14.70 5.40
N GLY A 248 4.19 13.52 4.93
CA GLY A 248 2.83 13.20 4.53
C GLY A 248 2.75 11.83 3.88
N PHE A 249 1.61 11.53 3.27
CA PHE A 249 1.33 10.22 2.70
C PHE A 249 1.25 10.26 1.19
N PHE A 250 1.93 9.32 0.54
CA PHE A 250 1.79 9.07 -0.89
C PHE A 250 0.38 8.57 -1.20
N VAL A 251 -0.30 9.27 -2.12
CA VAL A 251 -1.59 8.84 -2.66
C VAL A 251 -1.38 8.15 -4.00
N ASN A 252 -0.85 8.89 -4.98
CA ASN A 252 -0.57 8.39 -6.33
C ASN A 252 0.35 9.38 -7.08
N ASP A 253 0.95 8.96 -8.19
CA ASP A 253 1.47 9.92 -9.18
C ASP A 253 0.33 10.60 -9.95
N ILE A 254 0.57 11.83 -10.39
CA ILE A 254 -0.37 12.61 -11.22
C ILE A 254 0.15 12.82 -12.66
N THR A 255 1.35 12.30 -12.95
CA THR A 255 2.02 12.38 -14.27
C THR A 255 2.46 10.98 -14.74
N PRO A 256 1.50 10.07 -15.02
CA PRO A 256 1.77 8.64 -15.16
C PRO A 256 2.74 8.27 -16.28
N LYS A 257 2.86 9.12 -17.32
CA LYS A 257 3.78 8.90 -18.45
C LYS A 257 5.23 9.21 -18.10
N GLU A 258 5.45 10.12 -17.17
CA GLU A 258 6.78 10.65 -16.81
C GLU A 258 7.35 9.93 -15.59
N THR A 259 6.48 9.57 -14.64
CA THR A 259 6.89 9.01 -13.36
C THR A 259 7.53 7.63 -13.49
N GLU A 260 8.63 7.47 -12.77
CA GLU A 260 9.36 6.22 -12.57
C GLU A 260 9.30 5.81 -11.10
N TYR A 261 9.17 4.51 -10.89
CA TYR A 261 9.12 3.87 -9.59
C TYR A 261 10.28 2.89 -9.44
N TYR A 262 10.98 2.97 -8.32
CA TYR A 262 11.96 1.96 -7.89
C TYR A 262 11.54 1.43 -6.51
N GLY A 263 11.14 0.18 -6.44
CA GLY A 263 10.64 -0.46 -5.23
C GLY A 263 11.64 -1.46 -4.66
N ILE A 264 11.78 -1.45 -3.33
CA ILE A 264 12.53 -2.46 -2.57
C ILE A 264 11.62 -2.97 -1.47
N PHE A 265 11.26 -4.25 -1.54
CA PHE A 265 10.30 -4.85 -0.60
C PHE A 265 10.82 -6.15 -0.01
N ASN A 266 10.37 -6.46 1.20
CA ASN A 266 10.49 -7.80 1.75
C ASN A 266 9.14 -8.31 2.23
N VAL A 267 9.04 -9.62 2.34
CA VAL A 267 7.86 -10.33 2.81
C VAL A 267 7.91 -10.41 4.33
N ALA A 268 6.81 -10.08 4.99
CA ALA A 268 6.67 -10.30 6.42
C ALA A 268 6.58 -11.80 6.68
N ASP A 269 7.41 -12.33 7.58
CA ASP A 269 7.31 -13.72 8.07
C ASP A 269 6.03 -13.90 8.90
N THR A 270 5.63 -12.84 9.61
CA THR A 270 4.46 -12.85 10.48
C THR A 270 3.63 -11.58 10.30
N VAL A 271 2.32 -11.75 10.26
CA VAL A 271 1.33 -10.67 10.29
C VAL A 271 0.57 -10.73 11.62
N CYS A 272 0.75 -9.71 12.46
CA CYS A 272 0.08 -9.57 13.74
C CYS A 272 -1.07 -8.56 13.62
N ARG A 273 -2.27 -8.93 14.06
CA ARG A 273 -3.42 -8.03 14.13
C ARG A 273 -3.84 -7.85 15.59
N TRP A 274 -3.94 -6.60 16.01
CA TRP A 274 -4.32 -6.19 17.36
C TRP A 274 -5.82 -5.98 17.50
#